data_AF-A0A7X0LT50-F1
#
_entry.id   AF-A0A7X0LT50-F1
#
_cell.length_a   1.000
_cell.length_b   1.000
_cell.length_c   1.000
_cell.angle_alpha   90.00
_cell.angle_beta   90.00
_cell.angle_gamma   90.00
#
_symmetry.space_group_name_H-M   'P 1'
#
loop_
_entity.id
_entity.type
_entity.pdbx_description
1 polymer ?
#
loop_
_entity_poly.entity_id
_entity_poly.type
_entity_poly.pdbx_seq_one_letter_code
_entity_poly.pdbx_strand_id
1 'polypeptide(L)' 'MALMSLDPPGKGRKRWTMRWKAPLDAFPIKFAGRLTPAAN' A
#
# COMPACT_ATOMS: atom_id res chain seq x y z
N MET A 1 -23.86 -18.88 -9.51
CA MET A 1 -22.80 -18.27 -8.67
C MET A 1 -21.88 -17.47 -9.59
N ALA A 2 -21.77 -16.15 -9.40
CA ALA A 2 -20.84 -15.33 -10.17
C ALA A 2 -19.67 -14.91 -9.27
N LEU A 3 -18.45 -15.35 -9.59
CA LEU A 3 -17.23 -14.81 -9.01
C LEU A 3 -17.00 -13.43 -9.67
N MET A 4 -17.71 -12.41 -9.21
CA MET A 4 -17.48 -11.06 -9.69
C MET A 4 -16.10 -10.59 -9.20
N SER A 5 -15.16 -10.47 -10.13
CA SER A 5 -13.84 -9.90 -9.86
C SER A 5 -14.00 -8.49 -9.30
N LEU A 6 -13.34 -8.21 -8.17
CA LEU A 6 -13.46 -6.97 -7.40
C LEU A 6 -12.98 -5.72 -8.19
N ASP A 7 -12.15 -5.92 -9.21
CA ASP A 7 -11.68 -4.87 -10.11
C ASP A 7 -11.24 -5.49 -11.46
N PRO A 8 -12.19 -5.91 -12.33
CA PRO A 8 -11.88 -6.54 -13.61
C PRO A 8 -10.94 -5.71 -14.52
N PRO A 9 -11.04 -4.36 -14.58
CA PRO A 9 -10.15 -3.54 -15.38
C PRO A 9 -8.85 -3.13 -14.65
N GLY A 10 -8.66 -3.50 -13.37
CA GLY A 10 -7.49 -3.14 -12.57
C GLY A 10 -7.30 -1.64 -12.33
N LYS A 11 -8.37 -0.85 -12.50
CA LYS A 11 -8.30 0.62 -12.44
C LYS A 11 -8.31 1.12 -11.00
N GLY A 12 -8.96 0.39 -10.09
CA GLY A 12 -8.84 0.56 -8.64
C GLY A 12 -7.41 0.35 -8.16
N ARG A 13 -6.76 -0.76 -8.58
CA ARG A 13 -5.35 -1.02 -8.24
C ARG A 13 -4.43 0.12 -8.68
N LYS A 14 -4.55 0.56 -9.94
CA LYS A 14 -3.74 1.68 -10.47
C LYS A 14 -3.95 2.99 -9.68
N ARG A 15 -5.20 3.34 -9.37
CA ARG A 15 -5.52 4.54 -8.57
C ARG A 15 -4.95 4.46 -7.16
N TRP A 16 -5.03 3.30 -6.52
CA TRP A 16 -4.48 3.09 -5.20
C TRP A 16 -2.96 3.23 -5.21
N THR A 17 -2.26 2.57 -6.14
CA THR A 17 -0.79 2.65 -6.24
C THR A 17 -0.34 4.09 -6.50
N MET A 18 -1.01 4.84 -7.40
CA MET A 18 -0.67 6.24 -7.65
C MET A 18 -0.91 7.13 -6.42
N ARG A 19 -2.03 6.95 -5.72
CA ARG A 19 -2.37 7.75 -4.53
C ARG A 19 -1.40 7.52 -3.37
N TRP A 20 -0.89 6.30 -3.22
CA TRP A 20 -0.09 5.90 -2.06
C TRP A 20 1.42 5.85 -2.31
N LYS A 21 1.91 5.96 -3.55
CA LYS A 21 3.34 5.90 -3.87
C LYS A 21 4.19 6.90 -3.08
N ALA A 22 3.92 8.20 -3.20
CA ALA A 22 4.71 9.22 -2.51
C ALA A 22 4.63 9.14 -0.96
N PRO A 23 3.45 8.93 -0.34
CA PRO A 23 3.37 8.69 1.09
C PRO A 23 4.16 7.47 1.56
N LEU A 24 4.12 6.35 0.81
CA LEU A 24 4.85 5.13 1.14
C LEU A 24 6.36 5.30 0.95
N ASP A 25 6.80 6.03 -0.07
CA ASP A 25 8.22 6.33 -0.28
C ASP A 25 8.77 7.21 0.87
N ALA A 26 7.95 8.12 1.43
CA ALA A 26 8.33 8.98 2.55
C ALA A 26 8.16 8.32 3.94
N PHE A 27 7.39 7.24 4.03
CA PHE A 27 7.05 6.60 5.30
C PHE A 27 8.27 6.01 6.05
N PRO A 28 9.18 5.25 5.42
CA PRO A 28 10.38 4.75 6.09
C PRO A 28 11.27 5.85 6.66
N ILE A 29 11.34 7.00 6.00
CA ILE A 29 12.15 8.15 6.41
C ILE A 29 11.54 8.80 7.66
N LYS A 30 10.22 9.01 7.65
CA LYS A 30 9.50 9.63 8.77
C LYS A 30 9.42 8.74 10.02
N PHE A 31 9.41 7.43 9.83
CA PHE A 31 9.27 6.45 10.91
C PHE A 31 10.55 5.63 11.14
N ALA A 32 11.69 6.09 10.64
CA ALA A 32 12.99 5.47 10.90
C ALA A 32 13.22 5.33 12.43
N GLY A 33 13.57 4.13 12.89
CA GLY A 33 13.76 3.81 14.31
C GLY A 33 12.49 3.43 15.08
N ARG A 34 11.28 3.57 14.51
CA ARG A 34 10.01 3.07 15.10
C ARG A 34 9.50 1.78 14.47
N LEU A 35 9.99 1.43 13.28
CA LEU A 35 9.55 0.28 12.50
C LEU A 35 10.26 -1.03 12.86
N THR A 36 11.32 -0.98 13.66
CA THR A 36 11.94 -2.19 14.22
C THR A 36 11.13 -2.64 15.44
N PRO A 37 10.38 -3.77 15.38
CA PRO A 37 9.90 -4.39 16.61
C PRO A 37 11.13 -4.74 17.46
N ALA A 38 11.09 -4.40 18.75
CA ALA A 38 12.09 -4.87 19.69
C ALA A 38 12.10 -6.41 19.62
N ALA A 39 13.21 -6.98 19.14
CA ALA A 39 13.42 -8.41 19.21
C ALA A 39 13.33 -8.80 20.69
N ASN A 40 12.32 -9.59 21.03
CA ASN A 40 12.17 -10.18 22.36
C ASN A 40 13.17 -11.34 22.49
#